data_AF-A0A6V8NYB8-F1
#
_entry.id   AF-A0A6V8NYB8-F1
#
_cell.length_a   1.000
_cell.length_b   1.000
_cell.length_c   1.000
_cell.angle_alpha   90.00
_cell.angle_beta   90.00
_cell.angle_gamma   90.00
#
_symmetry.space_group_name_H-M   'P 1'
#
loop_
_entity.id
_entity.type
_entity.pdbx_description
1 polymer ?
#
loop_
_entity_poly.entity_id
_entity_poly.type
_entity_poly.pdbx_seq_one_letter_code
_entity_poly.pdbx_strand_id
1 'polypeptide(L)'
;MAYRDLRDFIKLLEKRGLLHRIKAEVDPLLEISEITDRMSKSPNGGKALFFENVKGSSFPVAANLFGSFERMCLALEVSKLDDVAKRIEDLLNLAPPKTFLEKIAMLPKLIELSKYLPKYVKRAPCGV
;
A
#
# COMPACT_ATOMS: atom_id res chain seq x y z
N MET A 1 3.91 -5.27 9.06
CA MET A 1 3.64 -4.73 7.72
C MET A 1 2.65 -5.65 7.07
N ALA A 2 1.66 -5.09 6.39
CA ALA A 2 0.55 -5.85 5.84
C ALA A 2 0.95 -6.94 4.86
N TYR A 3 1.99 -6.65 4.08
CA TYR A 3 2.54 -7.55 3.08
C TYR A 3 4.06 -7.51 3.17
N ARG A 4 4.73 -8.61 2.82
CA ARG A 4 6.20 -8.65 2.80
C ARG A 4 6.78 -7.74 1.72
N ASP A 5 6.10 -7.67 0.57
CA ASP A 5 6.42 -6.77 -0.53
C ASP A 5 5.20 -6.53 -1.44
N LEU A 6 5.39 -5.77 -2.51
CA LEU A 6 4.35 -5.46 -3.49
C LEU A 6 3.82 -6.71 -4.22
N ARG A 7 4.66 -7.75 -4.41
CA ARG A 7 4.27 -8.97 -5.13
C ARG A 7 3.24 -9.75 -4.32
N ASP A 8 3.41 -9.81 -3.01
CA ASP A 8 2.43 -10.42 -2.11
C ASP A 8 1.09 -9.67 -2.12
N PHE A 9 1.10 -8.34 -2.20
CA PHE A 9 -0.12 -7.54 -2.33
C PHE A 9 -0.84 -7.80 -3.66
N ILE A 10 -0.11 -7.82 -4.78
CA ILE A 10 -0.68 -8.14 -6.11
C ILE A 10 -1.33 -9.54 -6.11
N LYS A 11 -0.68 -10.54 -5.51
CA LYS A 11 -1.24 -11.90 -5.36
C LYS A 11 -2.53 -11.91 -4.52
N LEU A 12 -2.59 -11.10 -3.47
CA LEU A 12 -3.83 -10.96 -2.69
C LEU A 12 -4.96 -10.39 -3.55
N LEU A 13 -4.70 -9.31 -4.30
CA LEU A 13 -5.70 -8.71 -5.17
C LEU A 13 -6.20 -9.69 -6.23
N GLU A 14 -5.30 -10.47 -6.83
CA GLU A 14 -5.64 -11.54 -7.76
C GLU A 14 -6.52 -12.60 -7.10
N LYS A 15 -6.14 -13.11 -5.92
CA LYS A 15 -6.92 -14.10 -5.17
C LYS A 15 -8.32 -13.61 -4.81
N ARG A 16 -8.49 -12.31 -4.55
CA ARG A 16 -9.78 -11.68 -4.24
C ARG A 16 -10.57 -11.25 -5.48
N GLY A 17 -10.05 -11.49 -6.69
CA GLY A 17 -10.71 -11.07 -7.94
C GLY A 17 -10.68 -9.56 -8.20
N LEU A 18 -9.86 -8.81 -7.44
CA LEU A 18 -9.69 -7.35 -7.49
C LEU A 18 -8.60 -6.90 -8.48
N LEU A 19 -7.88 -7.84 -9.10
CA LEU A 19 -6.89 -7.59 -10.15
C LEU A 19 -7.39 -8.13 -11.49
N HIS A 20 -7.05 -7.43 -12.57
CA HIS A 20 -7.18 -7.92 -13.94
C HIS A 20 -5.81 -7.94 -14.63
N ARG A 21 -5.46 -9.08 -15.22
CA ARG A 21 -4.24 -9.27 -16.01
C ARG A 21 -4.52 -9.01 -17.48
N ILE A 22 -3.78 -8.08 -18.07
CA ILE A 22 -3.87 -7.72 -19.48
C ILE A 22 -2.69 -8.37 -20.20
N LYS A 23 -3.01 -9.37 -21.02
CA LYS A 23 -2.02 -10.15 -21.80
C LYS A 23 -1.73 -9.56 -23.18
N ALA A 24 -2.64 -8.73 -23.69
CA ALA A 24 -2.43 -8.02 -24.94
C ALA A 24 -1.23 -7.07 -24.79
N GLU A 25 -0.44 -6.93 -25.87
CA GLU A 25 0.60 -5.91 -25.93
C GLU A 25 -0.03 -4.53 -25.83
N VAL A 26 0.52 -3.68 -24.98
CA VAL A 26 0.09 -2.27 -24.83
C VAL A 26 1.28 -1.34 -25.01
N ASP A 27 1.03 -0.19 -25.63
CA ASP A 27 1.99 0.90 -25.73
C ASP A 27 2.04 1.66 -24.38
N PRO A 28 3.22 1.80 -23.75
CA PRO A 28 3.32 2.61 -22.53
C PRO A 28 2.98 4.08 -22.78
N LEU A 29 3.06 4.55 -24.04
CA LEU A 29 2.68 5.90 -24.40
C LEU A 29 1.16 5.98 -24.55
N LEU A 30 0.51 6.51 -23.51
CA LEU A 30 -0.91 6.87 -23.44
C LEU A 30 -1.91 5.70 -23.38
N GLU A 31 -1.64 4.52 -23.96
CA GLU A 31 -2.61 3.41 -23.88
C GLU A 31 -2.78 2.90 -22.45
N ILE A 32 -1.67 2.67 -21.72
CA ILE A 32 -1.73 2.29 -20.30
C ILE A 32 -2.52 3.32 -19.49
N SER A 33 -2.27 4.62 -19.74
CA SER A 33 -2.95 5.71 -19.05
C SER A 33 -4.44 5.75 -19.36
N GLU A 34 -4.84 5.61 -20.62
CA GLU A 34 -6.24 5.61 -21.06
C GLU A 34 -7.01 4.40 -20.48
N ILE A 35 -6.41 3.20 -20.52
CA ILE A 35 -7.00 1.99 -19.93
C ILE A 35 -7.14 2.17 -18.41
N THR A 36 -6.11 2.70 -17.76
CA THR A 36 -6.10 2.95 -16.31
C THR A 36 -7.15 4.00 -15.93
N ASP A 37 -7.30 5.07 -16.71
CA ASP A 37 -8.27 6.14 -16.49
C ASP A 37 -9.70 5.59 -16.49
N ARG A 38 -10.09 4.87 -17.55
CA ARG A 38 -11.41 4.23 -17.66
C ARG A 38 -11.66 3.24 -16.53
N MET A 39 -10.66 2.45 -16.17
CA MET A 39 -10.77 1.48 -15.08
C MET A 39 -10.97 2.19 -13.73
N SER A 40 -10.21 3.25 -13.45
CA SER A 40 -10.32 4.01 -12.20
C SER A 40 -11.67 4.70 -12.03
N LYS A 41 -12.30 5.11 -13.14
CA LYS A 41 -13.63 5.74 -13.17
C LYS A 41 -14.79 4.74 -13.20
N SER A 42 -14.51 3.45 -13.31
CA SER A 42 -15.53 2.41 -13.23
C SER A 42 -16.14 2.35 -11.82
N PRO A 43 -17.35 1.79 -11.66
CA PRO A 43 -17.97 1.67 -10.34
C PRO A 43 -17.02 1.06 -9.30
N ASN A 44 -17.00 1.66 -8.11
CA ASN A 44 -16.09 1.29 -7.02
C ASN A 44 -14.59 1.30 -7.38
N GLY A 45 -14.17 2.12 -8.36
CA GLY A 45 -12.76 2.24 -8.74
C GLY A 45 -12.23 1.12 -9.63
N GLY A 46 -13.13 0.31 -10.19
CA GLY A 46 -12.80 -0.82 -11.06
C GLY A 46 -11.85 -1.84 -10.41
N LYS A 47 -11.05 -2.53 -11.22
CA LYS A 47 -10.01 -3.46 -10.78
C LYS A 47 -8.62 -2.83 -10.85
N ALA A 48 -7.71 -3.34 -10.04
CA ALA A 48 -6.28 -3.13 -10.27
C ALA A 48 -5.88 -3.77 -11.61
N LEU A 49 -4.87 -3.21 -12.28
CA LEU A 49 -4.42 -3.64 -13.60
C LEU A 49 -2.99 -4.15 -13.54
N PHE A 50 -2.72 -5.26 -14.21
CA PHE A 50 -1.38 -5.79 -14.41
C PHE A 50 -1.16 -6.05 -15.90
N PHE A 51 -0.37 -5.20 -16.54
CA PHE A 51 0.00 -5.29 -17.95
C PHE A 51 1.23 -6.18 -18.08
N GLU A 52 1.06 -7.35 -18.70
CA GLU A 52 2.12 -8.36 -18.80
C GLU A 52 3.08 -8.10 -19.96
N ASN A 53 2.57 -7.54 -21.06
CA ASN A 53 3.36 -7.24 -22.25
C ASN A 53 3.29 -5.74 -22.57
N VAL A 54 4.41 -5.04 -22.33
CA VAL A 54 4.53 -3.60 -22.57
C VAL A 54 5.54 -3.38 -23.69
N LYS A 55 5.09 -2.77 -24.78
CA LYS A 55 5.88 -2.57 -25.99
C LYS A 55 7.21 -1.86 -25.66
N GLY A 56 8.31 -2.48 -26.07
CA GLY A 56 9.66 -1.94 -25.85
C GLY A 56 10.17 -2.01 -24.41
N SER A 57 9.47 -2.70 -23.49
CA SER A 57 9.88 -2.87 -22.10
C SER A 57 9.99 -4.35 -21.74
N SER A 58 11.07 -4.74 -21.06
CA SER A 58 11.19 -6.06 -20.43
C SER A 58 10.43 -6.16 -19.10
N PHE A 59 9.92 -5.04 -18.59
CA PHE A 59 9.21 -4.96 -17.32
C PHE A 59 7.70 -4.86 -17.53
N PRO A 60 6.90 -5.64 -16.77
CA PRO A 60 5.46 -5.45 -16.71
C PRO A 60 5.10 -4.17 -15.94
N VAL A 61 3.87 -3.69 -16.12
CA VAL A 61 3.36 -2.50 -15.42
C VAL A 61 2.17 -2.88 -14.55
N ALA A 62 2.20 -2.46 -13.28
CA ALA A 62 1.06 -2.55 -12.38
C ALA A 62 0.46 -1.15 -12.16
N ALA A 63 -0.83 -0.99 -12.39
CA ALA A 63 -1.54 0.28 -12.28
C ALA A 63 -2.88 0.12 -11.54
N ASN A 64 -3.49 1.24 -11.15
CA ASN A 64 -4.76 1.27 -10.42
C ASN A 64 -4.83 0.41 -9.13
N LEU A 65 -3.66 0.07 -8.56
CA LEU A 65 -3.56 -0.84 -7.40
C LEU A 65 -4.37 -0.34 -6.21
N PHE A 66 -4.43 0.97 -6.02
CA PHE A 66 -5.12 1.65 -4.92
C PHE A 66 -6.37 2.41 -5.38
N GLY A 67 -6.88 2.11 -6.58
CA GLY A 67 -7.99 2.86 -7.19
C GLY A 67 -9.35 2.73 -6.51
N SER A 68 -9.48 1.96 -5.42
CA SER A 68 -10.73 1.80 -4.67
C SER A 68 -10.53 1.86 -3.16
N PHE A 69 -11.59 2.25 -2.44
CA PHE A 69 -11.59 2.22 -0.97
C PHE A 69 -11.29 0.83 -0.42
N GLU A 70 -11.90 -0.22 -1.00
CA GLU A 70 -11.61 -1.61 -0.60
C GLU A 70 -10.11 -1.93 -0.74
N ARG A 71 -9.49 -1.62 -1.89
CA ARG A 71 -8.07 -1.89 -2.10
C ARG A 71 -7.16 -1.05 -1.20
N MET A 72 -7.53 0.19 -0.90
CA MET A 72 -6.81 1.01 0.09
C MET A 72 -6.91 0.44 1.51
N CYS A 73 -8.11 0.02 1.94
CA CYS A 73 -8.32 -0.66 3.22
C CYS A 73 -7.47 -1.94 3.32
N LEU A 74 -7.42 -2.74 2.24
CA LEU A 74 -6.54 -3.91 2.18
C LEU A 74 -5.05 -3.55 2.26
N ALA A 75 -4.61 -2.51 1.57
CA ALA A 75 -3.22 -2.06 1.59
C ALA A 75 -2.78 -1.60 3.00
N LEU A 76 -3.70 -1.00 3.75
CA LEU A 76 -3.46 -0.41 5.07
C LEU A 76 -3.86 -1.33 6.24
N GLU A 77 -4.43 -2.51 5.97
CA GLU A 77 -4.96 -3.45 6.97
C GLU A 77 -5.97 -2.83 7.93
N VAL A 78 -6.88 -2.03 7.39
CA VAL A 78 -7.95 -1.40 8.16
C VAL A 78 -9.31 -1.77 7.59
N SER A 79 -10.34 -1.68 8.42
CA SER A 79 -11.72 -1.85 7.95
C SER A 79 -12.24 -0.56 7.33
N LYS A 80 -11.81 0.60 7.85
CA LYS A 80 -12.16 1.93 7.35
C LYS A 80 -10.92 2.81 7.30
N LEU A 81 -10.84 3.71 6.33
CA LEU A 81 -9.68 4.61 6.21
C LEU A 81 -9.56 5.57 7.42
N ASP A 82 -10.66 5.93 8.04
CA ASP A 82 -10.69 6.77 9.25
C ASP A 82 -9.90 6.15 10.42
N ASP A 83 -9.77 4.82 10.46
CA ASP A 83 -8.98 4.12 11.47
C ASP A 83 -7.50 4.54 11.40
N VAL A 84 -7.00 4.84 10.19
CA VAL A 84 -5.63 5.33 9.98
C VAL A 84 -5.49 6.77 10.47
N ALA A 85 -6.47 7.63 10.16
CA ALA A 85 -6.47 9.02 10.61
C ALA A 85 -6.46 9.10 12.14
N LYS A 86 -7.32 8.32 12.80
CA LYS A 86 -7.38 8.24 14.26
C LYS A 86 -6.06 7.80 14.86
N ARG A 87 -5.40 6.79 14.28
CA ARG A 87 -4.08 6.32 14.76
C ARG A 87 -3.01 7.42 14.65
N ILE A 88 -3.05 8.23 13.59
CA ILE A 88 -2.12 9.36 13.41
C ILE A 88 -2.41 10.44 14.46
N GLU A 89 -3.68 10.78 14.67
CA GLU A 89 -4.09 11.75 15.69
C GLU A 89 -3.65 11.34 17.10
N ASP A 90 -3.84 10.07 17.46
CA ASP A 90 -3.41 9.51 18.75
C ASP A 90 -1.87 9.61 18.94
N LEU A 91 -1.11 9.51 17.85
CA LEU A 91 0.36 9.68 17.87
C LEU A 91 0.76 11.16 18.00
N LEU A 92 0.04 12.08 17.35
CA LEU A 92 0.35 13.52 17.39
C LEU A 92 -0.05 14.16 18.73
N ASN A 93 -1.13 13.69 19.35
CA ASN A 93 -1.65 14.20 20.62
C ASN A 93 -0.89 13.65 21.85
N LEU A 94 0.29 13.05 21.67
CA LEU A 94 1.16 12.63 22.77
C LEU A 94 1.76 13.86 23.46
N ALA A 95 1.08 14.35 24.50
CA ALA A 95 1.61 15.39 25.37
C ALA A 95 2.95 14.92 26.02
N PRO A 96 3.99 15.79 26.06
CA PRO A 96 5.24 15.44 26.71
C PRO A 96 5.04 15.25 28.23
N PRO A 97 5.61 14.19 28.82
CA PRO A 97 5.39 13.85 30.22
C PRO A 97 6.12 14.87 31.10
N LYS A 98 5.44 15.42 32.10
CA LYS A 98 5.99 16.45 33.01
C LYS A 98 6.54 15.83 34.28
N THR A 99 5.92 14.76 34.78
CA THR A 99 6.30 14.14 36.06
C THR A 99 7.11 12.85 35.88
N PHE A 100 7.87 12.45 36.90
CA PHE A 100 8.64 11.19 36.87
C PHE A 100 7.75 9.94 36.75
N LEU A 101 6.55 9.96 37.33
CA LEU A 101 5.58 8.87 37.23
C LEU A 101 5.05 8.75 35.78
N GLU A 102 4.74 9.88 35.14
CA GLU A 102 4.34 9.91 33.72
C GLU A 102 5.44 9.41 32.77
N LYS A 103 6.71 9.69 33.08
CA LYS A 103 7.85 9.16 32.31
C LYS A 103 7.92 7.63 32.34
N ILE A 104 7.66 7.01 33.49
CA ILE A 104 7.60 5.54 33.63
C ILE A 104 6.38 5.00 32.86
N ALA A 105 5.22 5.63 32.97
CA ALA A 105 4.01 5.25 32.23
C ALA A 105 4.16 5.40 30.70
N MET A 106 5.11 6.20 30.21
CA MET A 106 5.42 6.34 28.78
C MET A 106 6.32 5.24 28.21
N LEU A 107 7.02 4.44 29.04
CA LEU A 107 7.91 3.39 28.55
C LEU A 107 7.23 2.40 27.59
N PRO A 108 6.02 1.86 27.87
CA PRO A 108 5.32 0.97 26.94
C PRO A 108 5.01 1.64 25.60
N LYS A 109 4.60 2.92 25.62
CA LYS A 109 4.32 3.69 24.41
C LYS A 109 5.58 3.97 23.59
N LEU A 110 6.72 4.20 24.23
CA LEU A 110 8.01 4.34 23.54
C LEU A 110 8.45 3.02 22.89
N ILE A 111 8.24 1.90 23.56
CA ILE A 111 8.48 0.56 22.98
C ILE A 111 7.55 0.34 21.78
N GLU A 112 6.28 0.73 21.88
CA GLU A 112 5.36 0.68 20.74
C GLU A 112 5.82 1.57 19.58
N LEU A 113 6.25 2.80 19.88
CA LEU A 113 6.76 3.74 18.87
C LEU A 113 8.00 3.19 18.16
N SER A 114 8.88 2.50 18.90
CA SER A 114 10.08 1.87 18.34
C SER A 114 9.78 0.83 17.26
N LYS A 115 8.58 0.22 17.27
CA LYS A 115 8.14 -0.74 16.24
C LYS A 115 7.89 -0.09 14.88
N TYR A 116 7.69 1.23 14.81
CA TYR A 116 7.53 1.96 13.56
C TYR A 116 8.85 2.36 12.91
N LEU A 117 9.97 2.26 13.63
CA LEU A 117 11.28 2.62 13.07
C LEU A 117 11.67 1.63 11.96
N PRO A 118 12.30 2.11 10.87
CA PRO A 118 12.76 1.24 9.80
C PRO A 118 13.72 0.16 10.30
N LYS A 119 13.51 -1.08 9.84
CA LYS A 119 14.45 -2.18 10.08
C LYS A 119 15.49 -2.21 8.96
N TYR A 120 16.74 -1.95 9.33
CA TYR A 120 17.87 -2.07 8.40
C TYR A 120 18.23 -3.55 8.17
N VAL A 121 18.43 -3.92 6.91
CA VAL A 121 18.79 -5.28 6.50
C VAL A 121 20.06 -5.27 5.67
N LYS A 122 20.92 -6.28 5.83
CA LYS A 122 22.19 -6.40 5.08
C LYS A 122 21.99 -6.82 3.63
N ARG A 123 20.89 -7.52 3.32
CA ARG A 123 20.56 -8.02 1.99
C ARG A 123 19.06 -7.78 1.75
N ALA A 124 18.72 -7.18 0.62
CA ALA A 124 17.35 -6.92 0.22
C ALA A 124 17.13 -7.41 -1.21
N PRO A 125 15.93 -7.92 -1.56
CA PRO A 125 15.62 -8.36 -2.93
C PRO A 125 15.67 -7.26 -3.99
N CYS A 126 15.73 -5.99 -3.58
CA CYS A 126 15.74 -4.81 -4.45
C CYS A 126 17.13 -4.17 -4.61
N GLY A 127 18.18 -4.76 -4.03
CA GLY A 127 19.55 -4.30 -4.21
C GLY A 127 20.16 -4.91 -5.48
N VAL A 128 20.80 -4.07 -6.29
CA VAL A 128 21.70 -4.48 -7.39
C VAL A 128 22.93 -5.16 -6.79
#